data_AF-A0A9W7LAK2-F1
#
_entry.id   AF-A0A9W7LAK2-F1
#
_cell.length_a   1.000
_cell.length_b   1.000
_cell.length_c   1.000
_cell.angle_alpha   90.00
_cell.angle_beta   90.00
_cell.angle_gamma   90.00
#
_symmetry.space_group_name_H-M   'P 1'
#
loop_
_entity.id
_entity.type
_entity.pdbx_description
1 polymer ?
#
loop_
_entity_poly.entity_id
_entity_poly.type
_entity_poly.pdbx_seq_one_letter_code
_entity_poly.pdbx_strand_id
1 'polypeptide(L)'
;MTETSGAFNVKTSGWDGIISVGDALTIYYTPPDNYFSDPSTPLLFYGGFNSYDGSAPPLTLPLTPCWDDNDFAKGEYKCHLTVPNFARSIKFAVTDGVRYDTGPGTEEGEWFEIHVTNVQVEGEGGDVRLMRHDPITKAMTLLGVVEN
;
A
#
# COMPACT_ATOMS: atom_id res chain seq x y z
N MET A 1 -20.95 -2.54 -14.75
CA MET A 1 -20.45 -1.48 -13.86
C MET A 1 -19.12 -1.99 -13.35
N THR A 2 -18.02 -1.41 -13.83
CA THR A 2 -16.67 -1.77 -13.39
C THR A 2 -16.46 -1.16 -12.01
N GLU A 3 -16.46 -1.99 -10.96
CA GLU A 3 -15.99 -1.57 -9.64
C GLU A 3 -14.51 -1.23 -9.76
N THR A 4 -14.19 0.06 -9.70
CA THR A 4 -12.82 0.55 -9.62
C THR A 4 -12.34 0.32 -8.20
N SER A 5 -11.55 -0.73 -7.97
CA SER A 5 -10.80 -0.95 -6.73
C SER A 5 -10.01 0.29 -6.30
N GLY A 6 -9.67 0.40 -5.01
CA GLY A 6 -8.82 1.47 -4.52
C GLY A 6 -7.43 1.39 -5.14
N ALA A 7 -6.84 2.55 -5.37
CA ALA A 7 -5.47 2.67 -5.83
C ALA A 7 -4.59 3.13 -4.67
N PHE A 8 -3.36 2.62 -4.58
CA PHE A 8 -2.39 3.09 -3.61
C PHE A 8 -1.09 3.53 -4.31
N ASN A 9 -0.40 4.48 -3.68
CA ASN A 9 0.91 4.97 -4.13
C ASN A 9 1.83 5.11 -2.90
N VAL A 10 3.14 4.92 -3.05
CA VAL A 10 4.09 4.95 -1.94
C VAL A 10 5.24 5.90 -2.28
N LYS A 11 5.60 6.79 -1.34
CA LYS A 11 6.76 7.68 -1.47
C LYS A 11 7.73 7.52 -0.30
N THR A 12 9.02 7.65 -0.58
CA THR A 12 10.11 7.73 0.42
C THR A 12 10.91 9.03 0.22
N SER A 13 11.62 9.51 1.25
CA SER A 13 12.53 10.65 1.10
C SER A 13 13.83 10.23 0.40
N GLY A 14 14.15 10.80 -0.78
CA GLY A 14 15.35 10.45 -1.56
C GLY A 14 15.14 9.31 -2.57
N TRP A 15 13.90 9.16 -3.04
CA TRP A 15 13.36 7.99 -3.71
C TRP A 15 14.12 7.49 -4.94
N ASP A 16 14.46 6.20 -4.89
CA ASP A 16 15.12 5.42 -5.94
C ASP A 16 14.26 4.22 -6.40
N GLY A 17 12.97 4.18 -6.07
CA GLY A 17 12.07 3.07 -6.40
C GLY A 17 12.26 1.81 -5.55
N ILE A 18 13.17 1.84 -4.57
CA ILE A 18 13.46 0.72 -3.67
C ILE A 18 12.97 1.09 -2.26
N ILE A 19 12.30 0.15 -1.60
CA ILE A 19 11.91 0.30 -0.19
C ILE A 19 12.81 -0.56 0.67
N SER A 20 13.61 0.09 1.50
CA SER A 20 14.58 -0.54 2.37
C SER A 20 14.14 -0.52 3.83
N VAL A 21 14.73 -1.41 4.61
CA VAL A 21 14.67 -1.30 6.07
C VAL A 21 15.19 0.06 6.55
N GLY A 22 14.51 0.63 7.54
CA GLY A 22 14.82 1.96 8.09
C GLY A 22 14.15 3.12 7.34
N ASP A 23 13.57 2.89 6.16
CA ASP A 23 12.92 3.95 5.39
C ASP A 23 11.69 4.50 6.10
N ALA A 24 11.49 5.81 5.97
CA ALA A 24 10.23 6.47 6.31
C ALA A 24 9.35 6.52 5.07
N LEU A 25 8.27 5.74 5.08
CA LEU A 25 7.29 5.68 4.00
C LEU A 25 6.15 6.65 4.28
N THR A 26 5.67 7.29 3.21
CA THR A 26 4.33 7.85 3.16
C THR A 26 3.53 7.02 2.17
N ILE A 27 2.47 6.37 2.64
CA ILE A 27 1.56 5.57 1.84
C ILE A 27 0.33 6.42 1.56
N TYR A 28 0.01 6.57 0.29
CA TYR A 28 -1.16 7.27 -0.21
C TYR A 28 -2.19 6.27 -0.70
N TYR A 29 -3.46 6.58 -0.49
CA TYR A 29 -4.59 5.72 -0.83
C TYR A 29 -5.73 6.54 -1.42
N THR A 30 -6.19 6.13 -2.59
CA THR A 30 -7.41 6.62 -3.24
C THR A 30 -8.49 5.56 -3.08
N PRO A 31 -9.57 5.84 -2.33
CA PRO A 31 -10.64 4.88 -2.16
C PRO A 31 -11.41 4.63 -3.47
N PRO A 32 -11.97 3.42 -3.67
CA PRO A 32 -13.00 3.20 -4.66
C PRO A 32 -14.16 4.18 -4.49
N ASP A 33 -14.76 4.61 -5.59
CA ASP A 33 -15.98 5.41 -5.56
C ASP A 33 -17.07 4.74 -4.71
N ASN A 34 -17.58 5.47 -3.72
CA ASN A 34 -18.69 5.08 -2.85
C ASN A 34 -18.48 3.81 -1.98
N TYR A 35 -17.28 3.24 -1.92
CA TYR A 35 -17.03 2.03 -1.12
C TYR A 35 -16.98 2.34 0.38
N PHE A 36 -16.28 3.41 0.74
CA PHE A 36 -16.36 3.99 2.08
C PHE A 36 -17.41 5.11 2.07
N SER A 37 -18.64 4.73 2.41
CA SER A 37 -19.84 5.55 2.24
C SER A 37 -19.95 6.73 3.22
N ASP A 38 -19.19 6.72 4.31
CA ASP A 38 -19.23 7.75 5.35
C ASP A 38 -17.88 8.49 5.44
N PRO A 39 -17.80 9.74 4.96
CA PRO A 39 -16.57 10.52 5.00
C PRO A 39 -16.15 10.94 6.43
N SER A 40 -17.04 10.80 7.43
CA SER A 40 -16.73 11.09 8.83
C SER A 40 -16.09 9.91 9.57
N THR A 41 -16.17 8.70 8.99
CA THR A 41 -15.53 7.52 9.56
C THR A 41 -14.03 7.51 9.20
N PRO A 42 -13.12 7.41 10.18
CA PRO A 42 -11.69 7.41 9.91
C PRO A 42 -11.29 6.12 9.19
N LEU A 43 -10.49 6.27 8.14
CA LEU A 43 -9.86 5.14 7.47
C LEU A 43 -8.59 4.73 8.22
N LEU A 44 -8.30 3.43 8.22
CA LEU A 44 -7.17 2.84 8.91
C LEU A 44 -6.39 1.95 7.96
N PHE A 45 -5.07 2.03 8.04
CA PHE A 45 -4.17 1.00 7.55
C PHE A 45 -4.36 -0.17 8.50
N TYR A 46 -4.57 -1.35 7.95
CA TYR A 46 -4.75 -2.57 8.71
C TYR A 46 -3.86 -3.62 8.08
N GLY A 47 -2.85 -4.11 8.79
CA GLY A 47 -1.90 -5.03 8.17
C GLY A 47 -0.76 -5.45 9.06
N GLY A 48 0.35 -5.84 8.45
CA GLY A 48 1.55 -6.25 9.17
C GLY A 48 2.73 -6.49 8.25
N PHE A 49 3.78 -7.08 8.81
CA PHE A 49 5.01 -7.38 8.09
C PHE A 49 5.11 -8.88 7.79
N ASN A 50 5.93 -9.23 6.80
CA ASN A 50 6.37 -10.60 6.52
C ASN A 50 5.22 -11.56 6.22
N SER A 51 4.48 -11.27 5.14
CA SER A 51 3.34 -12.08 4.68
C SER A 51 2.19 -12.14 5.69
N TYR A 52 1.83 -11.01 6.31
CA TYR A 52 0.69 -10.90 7.21
C TYR A 52 -0.58 -11.49 6.59
N ASP A 53 -1.26 -12.34 7.35
CA ASP A 53 -2.43 -13.13 6.95
C ASP A 53 -3.65 -12.92 7.86
N GLY A 54 -3.58 -11.97 8.80
CA GLY A 54 -4.65 -11.71 9.77
C GLY A 54 -4.61 -12.56 11.05
N SER A 55 -3.70 -13.54 11.16
CA SER A 55 -3.63 -14.44 12.34
C SER A 55 -3.08 -13.76 13.61
N ALA A 56 -2.27 -12.72 13.43
CA ALA A 56 -1.70 -11.93 14.51
C ALA A 56 -2.43 -10.58 14.66
N PRO A 57 -2.33 -9.92 15.84
CA PRO A 57 -2.82 -8.55 15.98
C PRO A 57 -2.24 -7.63 14.89
N PRO A 58 -3.09 -6.89 14.16
CA PRO A 58 -2.65 -6.02 13.08
C PRO A 58 -1.86 -4.82 13.62
N LEU A 59 -0.90 -4.37 12.83
CA LEU A 59 -0.47 -2.98 12.83
C LEU A 59 -1.63 -2.12 12.30
N THR A 60 -2.07 -1.17 13.11
CA THR A 60 -3.08 -0.19 12.72
C THR A 60 -2.51 1.22 12.74
N LEU A 61 -2.70 1.95 11.65
CA LEU A 61 -2.28 3.34 11.53
C LEU A 61 -3.42 4.18 10.97
N PRO A 62 -3.70 5.37 11.53
CA PRO A 62 -4.74 6.24 10.99
C PRO A 62 -4.33 6.79 9.62
N LEU A 63 -5.27 6.77 8.67
CA LEU A 63 -5.14 7.50 7.42
C LEU A 63 -5.70 8.91 7.62
N THR A 64 -4.93 9.90 7.20
CA THR A 64 -5.32 11.31 7.22
C THR A 64 -5.72 11.76 5.82
N PRO A 65 -6.84 12.48 5.64
CA PRO A 65 -7.20 12.99 4.31
C PRO A 65 -6.16 14.00 3.83
N CYS A 66 -5.91 14.04 2.53
CA CYS A 66 -5.09 15.07 1.89
C CYS A 66 -6.01 16.25 1.54
N TRP A 67 -6.00 17.30 2.38
CA TRP A 67 -6.94 18.42 2.28
C TRP A 67 -6.53 19.50 1.28
N ASP A 68 -5.23 19.74 1.13
CA ASP A 68 -4.64 20.73 0.23
C ASP A 68 -3.15 20.38 0.08
N ASP A 69 -2.75 19.75 -1.02
CA ASP A 69 -1.33 19.63 -1.38
C ASP A 69 -1.23 19.79 -2.90
N ASN A 70 -0.40 20.73 -3.36
CA ASN A 70 -0.13 21.05 -4.77
C ASN A 70 0.46 19.88 -5.59
N ASP A 71 0.54 18.69 -5.02
CA ASP A 71 1.14 17.50 -5.59
C ASP A 71 0.16 16.32 -5.76
N PHE A 72 -1.09 16.40 -5.27
CA PHE A 72 -2.02 15.24 -5.26
C PHE A 72 -3.50 15.58 -5.35
N ALA A 73 -4.31 14.60 -5.77
CA ALA A 73 -5.73 14.78 -6.03
C ALA A 73 -6.56 14.89 -4.73
N LYS A 74 -7.50 15.83 -4.72
CA LYS A 74 -8.53 15.93 -3.68
C LYS A 74 -9.28 14.59 -3.57
N GLY A 75 -9.33 14.01 -2.38
CA GLY A 75 -9.98 12.71 -2.12
C GLY A 75 -9.02 11.58 -1.75
N GLU A 76 -7.71 11.82 -1.80
CA GLU A 76 -6.69 10.87 -1.33
C GLU A 76 -6.50 10.94 0.19
N TYR A 77 -6.01 9.84 0.75
CA TYR A 77 -5.65 9.69 2.15
C TYR A 77 -4.18 9.28 2.27
N LYS A 78 -3.51 9.63 3.37
CA LYS A 78 -2.11 9.27 3.63
C LYS A 78 -1.87 8.74 5.04
N CYS A 79 -0.92 7.81 5.17
CA CYS A 79 -0.36 7.41 6.45
C CYS A 79 1.17 7.32 6.38
N HIS A 80 1.82 7.38 7.54
CA HIS A 80 3.28 7.30 7.67
C HIS A 80 3.68 6.02 8.37
N LEU A 81 4.69 5.34 7.83
CA LEU A 81 5.19 4.07 8.33
C LEU A 81 6.71 4.05 8.26
N THR A 82 7.37 3.78 9.39
CA THR A 82 8.80 3.44 9.37
C THR A 82 8.97 1.94 9.16
N VAL A 83 9.78 1.55 8.19
CA VAL A 83 10.06 0.15 7.89
C VAL A 83 11.02 -0.42 8.94
N PRO A 84 10.62 -1.42 9.75
CA PRO A 84 11.49 -1.97 10.77
C PRO A 84 12.56 -2.88 10.16
N ASN A 85 13.70 -3.02 10.84
CA ASN A 85 14.88 -3.75 10.37
C ASN A 85 14.68 -5.25 10.07
N PHE A 86 13.55 -5.83 10.47
CA PHE A 86 13.22 -7.24 10.22
C PHE A 86 12.21 -7.42 9.08
N ALA A 87 11.66 -6.33 8.53
CA ALA A 87 10.64 -6.41 7.50
C ALA A 87 11.24 -6.87 6.17
N ARG A 88 10.56 -7.81 5.54
CA ARG A 88 10.82 -8.32 4.18
C ARG A 88 9.67 -8.01 3.23
N SER A 89 8.47 -7.85 3.79
CA SER A 89 7.31 -7.31 3.10
C SER A 89 6.40 -6.59 4.07
N ILE A 90 5.53 -5.73 3.54
CA ILE A 90 4.46 -5.05 4.24
C ILE A 90 3.17 -5.46 3.53
N LYS A 91 2.24 -6.09 4.25
CA LYS A 91 0.92 -6.47 3.71
C LYS A 91 -0.17 -5.74 4.45
N PHE A 92 -1.10 -5.14 3.72
CA PHE A 92 -2.14 -4.33 4.34
C PHE A 92 -3.41 -4.23 3.51
N ALA A 93 -4.46 -3.80 4.19
CA ALA A 93 -5.74 -3.40 3.68
C ALA A 93 -6.06 -1.99 4.22
N VAL A 94 -7.02 -1.32 3.61
CA VAL A 94 -7.62 -0.10 4.17
C VAL A 94 -9.01 -0.43 4.70
N THR A 95 -9.33 0.04 5.90
CA THR A 95 -10.61 -0.26 6.55
C THR A 95 -11.22 0.96 7.22
N ASP A 96 -12.55 1.03 7.22
CA ASP A 96 -13.36 1.94 8.06
C ASP A 96 -13.71 1.30 9.43
N GLY A 97 -13.14 0.12 9.74
CA GLY A 97 -13.44 -0.71 10.90
C GLY A 97 -14.55 -1.74 10.66
N VAL A 98 -15.24 -1.68 9.52
CA VAL A 98 -16.32 -2.60 9.13
C VAL A 98 -15.99 -3.31 7.83
N ARG A 99 -15.54 -2.55 6.82
CA ARG A 99 -15.21 -3.01 5.47
C ARG A 99 -13.70 -2.99 5.27
N TYR A 100 -13.21 -3.86 4.40
CA TYR A 100 -11.79 -3.94 4.07
C TYR A 100 -11.63 -3.83 2.57
N ASP A 101 -10.96 -2.77 2.10
CA ASP A 101 -10.43 -2.73 0.76
C ASP A 101 -9.04 -3.37 0.76
N THR A 102 -8.93 -4.46 0.02
CA THR A 102 -7.72 -5.27 -0.08
C THR A 102 -7.02 -5.10 -1.44
N GLY A 103 -7.63 -4.35 -2.37
CA GLY A 103 -7.08 -4.00 -3.68
C GLY A 103 -7.81 -4.64 -4.87
N PRO A 104 -7.31 -4.43 -6.11
CA PRO A 104 -7.86 -5.00 -7.33
C PRO A 104 -7.65 -6.52 -7.38
N GLY A 105 -8.55 -7.27 -6.76
CA GLY A 105 -8.60 -8.72 -6.77
C GLY A 105 -10.05 -9.19 -6.79
N THR A 106 -10.39 -10.11 -7.70
CA THR A 106 -11.74 -10.68 -7.82
C THR A 106 -12.03 -11.77 -6.77
N GLU A 107 -11.13 -11.98 -5.81
CA GLU A 107 -11.20 -13.04 -4.81
C GLU A 107 -10.94 -12.47 -3.40
N GLU A 108 -11.71 -12.91 -2.41
CA GLU A 108 -11.53 -12.52 -1.01
C GLU A 108 -10.13 -12.94 -0.52
N GLY A 109 -9.34 -11.99 0.02
CA GLY A 109 -8.08 -12.27 0.72
C GLY A 109 -6.80 -11.87 0.00
N GLU A 110 -6.84 -11.16 -1.13
CA GLU A 110 -5.65 -10.56 -1.74
C GLU A 110 -5.33 -9.21 -1.10
N TRP A 111 -4.27 -9.11 -0.28
CA TRP A 111 -3.85 -7.87 0.41
C TRP A 111 -2.92 -7.03 -0.48
N PHE A 112 -2.88 -5.71 -0.29
CA PHE A 112 -1.81 -4.87 -0.84
C PHE A 112 -0.46 -5.35 -0.29
N GLU A 113 0.55 -5.51 -1.15
CA GLU A 113 1.88 -5.97 -0.76
C GLU A 113 2.97 -5.02 -1.27
N ILE A 114 3.86 -4.65 -0.35
CA ILE A 114 5.09 -3.90 -0.63
C ILE A 114 6.27 -4.82 -0.27
N HIS A 115 7.19 -5.03 -1.20
CA HIS A 115 8.43 -5.76 -0.94
C HIS A 115 9.48 -4.84 -0.31
N VAL A 116 10.16 -5.35 0.72
CA VAL A 116 11.22 -4.63 1.43
C VAL A 116 12.56 -5.31 1.15
N THR A 117 13.58 -4.52 0.80
CA THR A 117 14.95 -4.98 0.67
C THR A 117 15.79 -4.68 1.92
N ASN A 118 16.81 -5.50 2.13
CA ASN A 118 17.82 -5.26 3.16
C ASN A 118 19.06 -4.53 2.61
N VAL A 119 19.04 -4.12 1.34
CA VAL A 119 20.12 -3.38 0.70
C VAL A 119 19.68 -1.93 0.56
N GLN A 120 20.22 -1.04 1.40
CA GLN A 120 20.15 0.39 1.12
C GLN A 120 21.10 0.67 -0.04
N VAL A 121 20.55 0.87 -1.24
CA VAL A 121 21.32 1.33 -2.40
C VAL A 121 21.24 2.85 -2.39
N GLU A 122 22.35 3.55 -2.20
CA GLU A 122 22.36 5.00 -2.40
C GLU A 122 22.29 5.29 -3.92
N GLY A 123 21.14 5.78 -4.40
CA GLY A 123 21.14 6.80 -5.46
C GLY A 123 20.98 6.37 -6.93
N GLU A 124 20.10 5.43 -7.29
CA GLU A 124 19.70 5.25 -8.70
C GLU A 124 18.19 5.04 -8.85
N GLY A 125 17.49 6.05 -9.40
CA GLY A 125 16.05 6.04 -9.68
C GLY A 125 15.55 4.75 -10.34
N GLY A 126 14.61 4.07 -9.70
CA GLY A 126 14.02 2.81 -10.16
C GLY A 126 12.51 2.91 -10.42
N ASP A 127 12.04 2.07 -11.34
CA ASP A 127 10.62 1.97 -11.69
C ASP A 127 9.85 1.16 -10.65
N VAL A 128 8.66 1.64 -10.24
CA VAL A 128 7.74 0.81 -9.46
C VAL A 128 7.06 -0.18 -10.39
N ARG A 129 7.33 -1.46 -10.14
CA ARG A 129 6.70 -2.59 -10.83
C ARG A 129 5.66 -3.21 -9.92
N LEU A 130 4.38 -2.98 -10.23
CA LEU A 130 3.29 -3.68 -9.57
C LEU A 130 3.36 -5.13 -10.02
N MET A 131 3.67 -6.07 -9.12
CA MET A 131 3.80 -7.48 -9.48
C MET A 131 2.79 -8.34 -8.73
N ARG A 132 2.11 -9.22 -9.45
CA ARG A 132 1.27 -10.27 -8.90
C ARG A 132 2.04 -11.58 -8.84
N HIS A 133 2.03 -12.23 -7.68
CA HIS A 133 2.62 -13.54 -7.48
C HIS A 133 1.53 -14.62 -7.53
N ASP A 134 1.63 -15.57 -8.47
CA ASP A 134 0.78 -16.76 -8.51
C ASP A 134 1.40 -17.85 -7.60
N PRO A 135 0.72 -18.28 -6.53
CA PRO A 135 1.27 -19.25 -5.59
C PRO A 135 1.34 -20.69 -6.14
N ILE A 136 0.58 -21.01 -7.19
CA ILE A 136 0.52 -22.35 -7.79
C ILE A 136 1.62 -22.49 -8.84
N THR A 137 1.74 -21.51 -9.73
CA THR A 137 2.72 -21.55 -10.83
C THR A 137 4.05 -20.90 -10.46
N LYS A 138 4.11 -20.14 -9.35
CA LYS A 138 5.24 -19.29 -8.94
C LYS A 138 5.60 -18.23 -9.98
N ALA A 139 4.68 -17.93 -10.89
CA ALA A 139 4.88 -16.91 -11.89
C ALA A 139 4.71 -15.52 -11.27
N MET A 140 5.55 -14.59 -11.72
CA MET A 140 5.42 -13.17 -11.40
C MET A 140 4.83 -12.47 -12.62
N THR A 141 3.68 -11.83 -12.45
CA THR A 141 3.01 -11.07 -13.51
C THR A 141 3.15 -9.59 -13.22
N LEU A 142 3.72 -8.83 -14.14
CA LEU A 142 3.77 -7.38 -14.08
C LEU A 142 2.39 -6.80 -14.40
N LEU A 143 1.77 -6.14 -13.43
CA LEU A 143 0.46 -5.51 -13.53
C LEU A 143 0.54 -4.05 -13.98
N GLY A 144 1.69 -3.40 -13.75
CA GLY A 144 1.92 -2.03 -14.16
C GLY A 144 3.35 -1.61 -13.88
N VAL A 145 3.87 -0.73 -14.73
CA VAL A 145 5.10 0.01 -14.50
C VAL A 145 4.71 1.46 -14.38
N VAL A 146 5.11 2.10 -13.28
CA VAL A 146 5.09 3.55 -13.19
C VAL A 146 6.50 4.02 -13.54
N GLU A 147 6.65 4.45 -14.79
CA GLU A 147 7.87 5.10 -15.30
C GLU A 147 7.84 6.58 -14.88
N ASN A 148 9.01 7.14 -14.55
CA ASN A 148 9.21 8.59 -14.41
C ASN A 148 9.52 9.24 -15.77
#